data_AF-A0A9Q0BQ87-F1
#
_entry.id   AF-A0A9Q0BQ87-F1
#
_cell.length_a   1.000
_cell.length_b   1.000
_cell.length_c   1.000
_cell.angle_alpha   90.00
_cell.angle_beta   90.00
_cell.angle_gamma   90.00
#
_symmetry.space_group_name_H-M   'P 1'
#
loop_
_entity.id
_entity.type
_entity.pdbx_description
1 polymer ?
#
loop_
_entity_poly.entity_id
_entity_poly.type
_entity_poly.pdbx_seq_one_letter_code
_entity_poly.pdbx_strand_id
1 'polypeptide(L)'
;MTKYPTSRKRFGRQFKQRYFRLTTHTLSYAKSKGKQPICDIPLQEIASVEQLKDKSFKMQNCFKIVHNDRSLIVQTTNCVEERDTFHPSAFVSGFYSCCGRSDENSPGCKNFSDKEMDYFQMDLVTALDPPLDLQRIHTLIMSNMSVLESLLDPLTYHQHLPQTQHQQHNPLVPLATDLQKHSPQAFAEFKRTIEKLREKAYAIDRDHRDYKQGITRQLNTTSSSQPAPPIY
;
A
#
# COMPACT_ATOMS: atom_id res chain seq x y z
N MET A 1 -18.75 6.96 -3.64
CA MET A 1 -19.67 6.12 -4.43
C MET A 1 -20.98 5.95 -3.68
N THR A 2 -22.05 5.61 -4.39
CA THR A 2 -23.41 5.53 -3.82
C THR A 2 -23.95 4.11 -4.02
N LYS A 3 -24.43 3.47 -2.94
CA LYS A 3 -24.95 2.09 -2.98
C LYS A 3 -26.47 2.09 -3.11
N TYR A 4 -27.03 1.26 -4.00
CA TYR A 4 -28.45 0.94 -4.02
C TYR A 4 -28.80 -0.20 -3.03
N PRO A 5 -29.85 -0.09 -2.21
CA PRO A 5 -30.27 -1.16 -1.33
C PRO A 5 -30.96 -2.31 -2.09
N THR A 6 -30.43 -3.54 -2.02
CA THR A 6 -31.02 -4.74 -2.63
C THR A 6 -32.00 -5.51 -1.72
N SER A 7 -32.86 -4.80 -0.99
CA SER A 7 -33.94 -5.45 -0.23
C SER A 7 -35.20 -5.53 -1.08
N ARG A 8 -35.73 -6.75 -1.28
CA ARG A 8 -36.98 -7.02 -2.01
C ARG A 8 -38.14 -6.16 -1.49
N LYS A 9 -38.78 -5.44 -2.41
CA LYS A 9 -40.02 -4.64 -2.36
C LYS A 9 -39.93 -3.13 -2.06
N ARG A 10 -40.60 -2.42 -2.98
CA ARG A 10 -41.12 -1.04 -3.02
C ARG A 10 -40.19 0.05 -3.57
N PHE A 11 -40.61 0.56 -4.73
CA PHE A 11 -40.24 1.84 -5.33
C PHE A 11 -40.09 2.94 -4.26
N GLY A 12 -39.03 3.75 -4.36
CA GLY A 12 -38.86 4.98 -3.58
C GLY A 12 -37.64 5.06 -2.64
N ARG A 13 -36.71 4.09 -2.60
CA ARG A 13 -35.49 4.24 -1.77
C ARG A 13 -34.38 5.00 -2.49
N GLN A 14 -33.93 6.09 -1.88
CA GLN A 14 -32.78 6.90 -2.31
C GLN A 14 -31.46 6.12 -2.18
N PHE A 15 -30.56 6.34 -3.14
CA PHE A 15 -29.19 5.85 -3.07
C PHE A 15 -28.51 6.41 -1.82
N LYS A 16 -27.74 5.57 -1.11
CA LYS A 16 -27.02 6.01 0.09
C LYS A 16 -25.54 6.17 -0.22
N GLN A 17 -25.01 7.36 0.00
CA GLN A 17 -23.58 7.61 -0.12
C GLN A 17 -22.84 6.75 0.90
N ARG A 18 -21.80 6.06 0.43
CA ARG A 18 -20.97 5.16 1.25
C ARG A 18 -19.51 5.38 0.92
N TYR A 19 -18.68 5.18 1.95
CA TYR A 19 -17.25 5.11 1.76
C TYR A 19 -16.90 3.67 1.40
N PHE A 20 -16.43 3.45 0.17
CA PHE A 20 -15.97 2.16 -0.29
C PHE A 20 -14.45 2.10 -0.17
N ARG A 21 -13.94 0.93 0.20
CA ARG A 21 -12.51 0.64 0.25
C ARG A 21 -12.28 -0.70 -0.44
N LEU A 22 -11.48 -0.65 -1.50
CA LEU A 22 -10.96 -1.83 -2.18
C LEU A 22 -9.55 -2.10 -1.66
N THR A 23 -9.28 -3.35 -1.30
CA THR A 23 -7.94 -3.86 -1.01
C THR A 23 -7.66 -5.04 -1.94
N THR A 24 -6.47 -5.61 -1.87
CA THR A 24 -6.09 -6.83 -2.61
C THR A 24 -6.87 -8.08 -2.21
N HIS A 25 -7.61 -8.04 -1.09
CA HIS A 25 -8.32 -9.21 -0.56
C HIS A 25 -9.82 -8.98 -0.44
N THR A 26 -10.25 -7.72 -0.32
CA THR A 26 -11.64 -7.41 0.03
C THR A 26 -12.14 -6.12 -0.60
N LEU A 27 -13.42 -6.10 -0.95
CA LEU A 27 -14.21 -4.90 -1.19
C LEU A 27 -15.13 -4.64 0.01
N SER A 28 -14.90 -3.54 0.72
CA SER A 28 -15.68 -3.15 1.91
C SER A 28 -16.39 -1.82 1.72
N TYR A 29 -17.48 -1.61 2.45
CA TYR A 29 -18.12 -0.29 2.52
C TYR A 29 -18.61 0.09 3.91
N ALA A 30 -18.43 1.36 4.26
CA ALA A 30 -18.80 1.96 5.55
C ALA A 30 -19.75 3.17 5.36
N LYS A 31 -20.35 3.63 6.47
CA LYS A 31 -21.20 4.85 6.45
C LYS A 31 -20.40 6.10 6.03
N SER A 32 -19.15 6.20 6.47
CA SER A 32 -18.23 7.29 6.18
C SER A 32 -16.77 6.81 6.34
N LYS A 33 -15.79 7.62 5.89
CA LYS A 33 -14.36 7.35 6.06
C LYS A 33 -14.02 7.16 7.55
N GLY A 34 -13.17 6.19 7.87
CA GLY A 34 -12.72 5.89 9.25
C GLY A 34 -13.74 5.19 10.15
N LYS A 35 -14.94 4.85 9.67
CA LYS A 35 -15.91 4.04 10.42
C LYS A 35 -15.74 2.56 10.11
N GLN A 36 -16.21 1.72 11.04
CA GLN A 36 -16.24 0.26 10.86
C GLN A 36 -17.04 -0.10 9.58
N PRO A 37 -16.54 -1.06 8.78
CA PRO A 37 -17.23 -1.50 7.58
C PRO A 37 -18.58 -2.13 7.94
N ILE A 38 -19.62 -1.76 7.19
CA ILE A 38 -20.96 -2.35 7.31
C ILE A 38 -20.96 -3.75 6.69
N CYS A 39 -20.12 -3.94 5.69
CA CYS A 39 -19.96 -5.19 4.96
C CYS A 39 -18.55 -5.22 4.42
N ASP A 40 -17.98 -6.42 4.46
CA ASP A 40 -16.67 -6.73 3.92
C ASP A 40 -16.85 -7.94 3.01
N ILE A 41 -16.45 -7.83 1.75
CA ILE A 41 -16.70 -8.83 0.70
C ILE A 41 -15.36 -9.32 0.21
N PRO A 42 -14.97 -10.57 0.49
CA PRO A 42 -13.77 -11.16 -0.08
C PRO A 42 -13.82 -11.11 -1.61
N LEU A 43 -12.73 -10.71 -2.26
CA LEU A 43 -12.69 -10.58 -3.72
C LEU A 43 -12.93 -11.92 -4.42
N GLN A 44 -12.51 -13.02 -3.80
CA GLN A 44 -12.70 -14.39 -4.30
C GLN A 44 -14.18 -14.80 -4.37
N GLU A 45 -15.05 -14.13 -3.61
CA GLU A 45 -16.50 -14.40 -3.59
C GLU A 45 -17.28 -13.52 -4.60
N ILE A 46 -16.60 -12.57 -5.25
CA ILE A 46 -17.23 -11.74 -6.28
C ILE A 46 -17.30 -12.56 -7.57
N ALA A 47 -18.52 -12.95 -7.96
CA ALA A 47 -18.75 -13.77 -9.14
C ALA A 47 -18.56 -12.97 -10.44
N SER A 48 -19.04 -11.73 -10.47
CA SER A 48 -18.88 -10.85 -11.63
C SER A 48 -19.10 -9.38 -11.28
N VAL A 49 -18.59 -8.49 -12.14
CA VAL A 49 -18.89 -7.05 -12.12
C VAL A 49 -19.41 -6.66 -13.51
N GLU A 50 -20.64 -6.17 -13.57
CA GLU A 50 -21.33 -5.83 -14.82
C GLU A 50 -21.58 -4.32 -14.88
N GLN A 51 -21.16 -3.67 -15.97
CA GLN A 51 -21.54 -2.27 -16.22
C GLN A 51 -23.02 -2.19 -16.59
N LEU A 52 -23.78 -1.34 -15.90
CA LEU A 52 -25.19 -1.08 -16.21
C LEU A 52 -25.28 0.04 -17.25
N LYS A 53 -25.52 -0.32 -18.51
CA LYS A 53 -25.66 0.61 -19.66
C LYS A 53 -27.09 1.13 -19.86
N ASP A 54 -27.97 0.85 -18.92
CA ASP A 54 -29.40 0.99 -19.11
C ASP A 54 -29.83 2.46 -18.98
N LYS A 55 -30.23 3.06 -20.10
CA LYS A 55 -30.58 4.50 -20.23
C LYS A 55 -31.83 4.88 -19.42
N SER A 56 -32.59 3.89 -18.95
CA SER A 56 -33.76 4.07 -18.08
C SER A 56 -33.38 4.57 -16.68
N PHE A 57 -32.13 4.37 -16.25
CA PHE A 57 -31.58 5.08 -15.11
C PHE A 57 -31.06 6.42 -15.61
N LYS A 58 -31.47 7.54 -14.98
CA LYS A 58 -30.87 8.87 -15.20
C LYS A 58 -29.39 8.94 -14.76
N MET A 59 -28.69 7.81 -14.68
CA MET A 59 -27.50 7.58 -13.89
C MET A 59 -26.44 6.96 -14.79
N GLN A 60 -25.40 7.74 -15.10
CA GLN A 60 -24.17 7.24 -15.71
C GLN A 60 -23.31 6.53 -14.65
N ASN A 61 -22.33 5.73 -15.09
CA ASN A 61 -21.30 5.16 -14.21
C ASN A 61 -21.81 4.21 -13.12
N CYS A 62 -22.73 3.32 -13.49
CA CYS A 62 -23.30 2.32 -12.59
C CYS A 62 -22.73 0.93 -12.86
N PHE A 63 -22.39 0.21 -11.79
CA PHE A 63 -21.90 -1.15 -11.83
C PHE A 63 -22.73 -2.04 -10.92
N LYS A 64 -22.95 -3.28 -11.36
CA LYS A 64 -23.57 -4.34 -10.58
C LYS A 64 -22.50 -5.35 -10.21
N ILE A 65 -22.19 -5.43 -8.93
CA ILE A 65 -21.27 -6.39 -8.34
C ILE A 65 -22.10 -7.59 -7.87
N VAL A 66 -21.84 -8.77 -8.42
CA VAL A 66 -22.55 -10.00 -8.08
C VAL A 66 -21.75 -10.76 -7.03
N HIS A 67 -22.35 -10.98 -5.86
CA HIS A 67 -21.75 -11.70 -4.73
C HIS A 67 -22.77 -12.68 -4.17
N ASN A 68 -22.52 -13.99 -4.27
CA ASN A 68 -23.48 -15.03 -3.87
C ASN A 68 -24.92 -14.73 -4.36
N ASP A 69 -25.92 -14.85 -3.49
CA ASP A 69 -27.34 -14.50 -3.76
C ASP A 69 -27.66 -13.00 -3.65
N ARG A 70 -26.65 -12.12 -3.51
CA ARG A 70 -26.84 -10.69 -3.25
C ARG A 70 -26.02 -9.83 -4.21
N SER A 71 -26.68 -9.23 -5.19
CA SER A 71 -26.03 -8.19 -6.01
C SER A 71 -25.97 -6.84 -5.27
N LEU A 72 -24.95 -6.05 -5.59
CA LEU A 72 -24.80 -4.67 -5.16
C LEU A 72 -24.75 -3.78 -6.39
N ILE A 73 -25.62 -2.77 -6.45
CA ILE A 73 -25.54 -1.74 -7.48
C ILE A 73 -24.83 -0.54 -6.88
N VAL A 74 -23.75 -0.11 -7.52
CA VAL A 74 -22.90 1.00 -7.10
C VAL A 74 -22.85 2.02 -8.21
N GLN A 75 -23.07 3.27 -7.85
CA GLN A 75 -22.85 4.41 -8.73
C GLN A 75 -21.56 5.11 -8.31
N THR A 76 -20.66 5.32 -9.28
CA THR A 76 -19.47 6.14 -9.09
C THR A 76 -19.72 7.54 -9.66
N THR A 77 -19.05 8.54 -9.09
CA THR A 77 -19.12 9.93 -9.59
C THR A 77 -18.14 10.15 -10.75
N ASN A 78 -17.09 9.32 -10.83
CA ASN A 78 -16.10 9.30 -11.90
C ASN A 78 -15.83 7.83 -12.27
N CYS A 79 -15.84 7.51 -13.56
CA CYS A 79 -15.31 6.26 -14.11
C CYS A 79 -14.00 6.53 -14.80
N VAL A 80 -12.96 5.81 -14.38
CA VAL A 80 -11.65 5.84 -15.02
C VAL A 80 -11.73 5.17 -16.39
N GLU A 81 -12.56 4.15 -16.58
CA GLU A 81 -12.76 3.48 -17.87
C GLU A 81 -13.45 4.35 -18.93
N GLU A 82 -14.22 5.38 -18.54
CA GLU A 82 -14.81 6.34 -19.49
C GLU A 82 -13.93 7.57 -19.73
N ARG A 83 -12.82 7.71 -19.00
CA ARG A 83 -11.89 8.83 -19.15
C ARG A 83 -10.56 8.29 -19.60
N ASP A 84 -10.17 8.66 -20.82
CA ASP A 84 -8.83 8.41 -21.33
C ASP A 84 -7.74 8.88 -20.36
N THR A 85 -8.05 9.84 -19.47
CA THR A 85 -7.15 10.46 -18.50
C THR A 85 -7.49 10.20 -17.01
N PHE A 86 -6.47 9.89 -16.20
CA PHE A 86 -6.55 9.80 -14.73
C PHE A 86 -5.39 10.52 -14.02
N HIS A 87 -5.51 10.73 -12.70
CA HIS A 87 -4.42 11.20 -11.83
C HIS A 87 -3.80 10.02 -11.09
N PRO A 88 -2.52 9.69 -11.30
CA PRO A 88 -1.85 8.59 -10.59
C PRO A 88 -1.67 8.82 -9.08
N SER A 89 -1.68 10.07 -8.65
CA SER A 89 -1.53 10.45 -7.25
C SER A 89 -2.86 10.88 -6.62
N ALA A 90 -2.98 10.71 -5.30
CA ALA A 90 -4.10 11.23 -4.54
C ALA A 90 -4.06 12.77 -4.42
N PHE A 91 -5.23 13.38 -4.30
CA PHE A 91 -5.37 14.79 -3.94
C PHE A 91 -5.09 14.96 -2.44
N VAL A 92 -3.96 15.57 -2.10
CA VAL A 92 -3.49 15.73 -0.71
C VAL A 92 -3.03 17.17 -0.52
N SER A 93 -3.38 17.77 0.62
CA SER A 93 -3.01 19.16 0.95
C SER A 93 -3.44 20.20 -0.08
N GLY A 94 -4.57 19.95 -0.76
CA GLY A 94 -5.15 20.89 -1.72
C GLY A 94 -4.56 20.83 -3.13
N PHE A 95 -3.74 19.83 -3.46
CA PHE A 95 -3.26 19.63 -4.82
C PHE A 95 -2.98 18.15 -5.16
N TYR A 96 -2.92 17.84 -6.46
CA TYR A 96 -2.44 16.55 -6.99
C TYR A 96 -0.92 16.58 -7.15
N SER A 97 -0.19 15.70 -6.48
CA SER A 97 1.29 15.65 -6.61
C SER A 97 1.78 15.21 -7.99
N CYS A 98 0.94 14.53 -8.79
CA CYS A 98 1.30 14.09 -10.14
C CYS A 98 1.32 15.22 -11.18
N CYS A 99 0.60 16.33 -10.95
CA CYS A 99 0.49 17.41 -11.93
C CYS A 99 0.43 18.82 -11.34
N GLY A 100 0.48 18.97 -10.02
CA GLY A 100 0.43 20.24 -9.30
C GLY A 100 -0.93 20.94 -9.33
N ARG A 101 -1.99 20.31 -9.88
CA ARG A 101 -3.31 20.93 -9.97
C ARG A 101 -3.97 21.02 -8.59
N SER A 102 -4.47 22.21 -8.27
CA SER A 102 -5.11 22.51 -6.98
C SER A 102 -6.63 22.31 -6.96
N ASP A 103 -7.20 21.86 -8.08
CA ASP A 103 -8.63 21.54 -8.21
C ASP A 103 -8.83 20.01 -8.20
N GLU A 104 -9.52 19.52 -7.17
CA GLU A 104 -9.86 18.10 -6.99
C GLU A 104 -10.67 17.56 -8.17
N ASN A 105 -11.43 18.42 -8.86
CA ASN A 105 -12.27 18.05 -10.00
C ASN A 105 -11.57 18.16 -11.36
N SER A 106 -10.29 18.55 -11.39
CA SER A 106 -9.56 18.67 -12.65
C SER A 106 -9.45 17.34 -13.40
N PRO A 107 -9.50 17.33 -14.75
CA PRO A 107 -9.37 16.11 -15.55
C PRO A 107 -8.01 15.44 -15.28
N GLY A 108 -7.91 14.13 -15.51
CA GLY A 108 -6.67 13.39 -15.27
C GLY A 108 -5.47 13.94 -16.05
N CYS A 109 -4.26 13.76 -15.53
CA CYS A 109 -3.04 14.25 -16.17
C CYS A 109 -2.29 13.18 -16.98
N LYS A 110 -2.69 11.90 -16.89
CA LYS A 110 -2.04 10.79 -17.58
C LYS A 110 -3.07 9.97 -18.35
N ASN A 111 -2.73 9.59 -19.59
CA ASN A 111 -3.55 8.69 -20.39
C ASN A 111 -3.20 7.22 -20.15
N PHE A 112 -4.16 6.32 -20.37
CA PHE A 112 -3.84 4.89 -20.58
C PHE A 112 -3.29 4.73 -22.00
N SER A 113 -2.11 4.12 -22.15
CA SER A 113 -1.73 3.54 -23.43
C SER A 113 -2.17 2.08 -23.45
N ASP A 114 -2.79 1.61 -24.54
CA ASP A 114 -3.21 0.21 -24.71
C ASP A 114 -2.04 -0.78 -24.54
N LYS A 115 -0.79 -0.31 -24.67
CA LYS A 115 0.43 -1.10 -24.46
C LYS A 115 0.82 -1.26 -22.98
N GLU A 116 0.26 -0.48 -22.07
CA GLU A 116 0.51 -0.55 -20.61
C GLU A 116 -0.55 -1.42 -19.90
N MET A 117 -1.58 -1.88 -20.61
CA MET A 117 -2.64 -2.78 -20.11
C MET A 117 -2.30 -4.26 -20.32
N ASP A 118 -1.08 -4.67 -20.00
CA ASP A 118 -0.84 -6.10 -19.81
C ASP A 118 -1.50 -6.50 -18.48
N TYR A 119 -2.60 -7.25 -18.55
CA TYR A 119 -3.40 -7.64 -17.37
C TYR A 119 -2.55 -8.32 -16.27
N PHE A 120 -1.45 -8.96 -16.66
CA PHE A 120 -0.46 -9.52 -15.73
C PHE A 120 0.33 -8.46 -14.94
N GLN A 121 0.62 -7.31 -15.54
CA GLN A 121 1.26 -6.19 -14.83
C GLN A 121 0.27 -5.49 -13.90
N MET A 122 -1.02 -5.40 -14.24
CA MET A 122 -1.99 -4.78 -13.34
C MET A 122 -2.19 -5.59 -12.07
N ASP A 123 -2.33 -6.92 -12.15
CA ASP A 123 -2.40 -7.81 -10.98
C ASP A 123 -1.13 -7.70 -10.13
N LEU A 124 0.05 -7.66 -10.74
CA LEU A 124 1.32 -7.54 -10.02
C LEU A 124 1.49 -6.15 -9.38
N VAL A 125 1.12 -5.08 -10.09
CA VAL A 125 1.22 -3.69 -9.63
C VAL A 125 0.17 -3.35 -8.58
N THR A 126 -1.00 -3.98 -8.61
CA THR A 126 -2.02 -3.83 -7.57
C THR A 126 -1.84 -4.77 -6.39
N ALA A 127 -1.16 -5.92 -6.56
CA ALA A 127 -0.81 -6.82 -5.46
C ALA A 127 0.39 -6.33 -4.63
N LEU A 128 1.34 -5.63 -5.25
CA LEU A 128 2.51 -5.08 -4.59
C LEU A 128 2.18 -3.69 -4.03
N ASP A 129 2.53 -3.45 -2.78
CA ASP A 129 2.54 -2.12 -2.17
C ASP A 129 4.02 -1.77 -1.93
N PRO A 130 4.73 -1.20 -2.93
CA PRO A 130 6.17 -1.03 -2.84
C PRO A 130 6.62 -0.25 -1.59
N PRO A 131 5.90 0.81 -1.15
CA PRO A 131 6.17 1.43 0.15
C PRO A 131 6.06 0.48 1.35
N LEU A 132 4.96 -0.27 1.46
CA LEU A 132 4.74 -1.19 2.58
C LEU A 132 5.69 -2.39 2.54
N ASP A 133 5.96 -2.93 1.35
CA ASP A 133 6.86 -4.05 1.15
C ASP A 133 8.30 -3.66 1.43
N LEU A 134 8.73 -2.47 1.00
CA LEU A 134 10.04 -1.91 1.40
C LEU A 134 10.14 -1.76 2.92
N GLN A 135 9.10 -1.25 3.58
CA GLN A 135 9.06 -1.14 5.03
C GLN A 135 9.16 -2.51 5.71
N ARG A 136 8.44 -3.53 5.22
CA ARG A 136 8.49 -4.91 5.73
C ARG A 136 9.87 -5.52 5.58
N ILE A 137 10.46 -5.41 4.38
CA ILE A 137 11.81 -5.92 4.09
C ILE A 137 12.84 -5.24 4.98
N HIS A 138 12.80 -3.91 5.09
CA HIS A 138 13.70 -3.15 5.96
C HIS A 138 13.56 -3.58 7.43
N THR A 139 12.34 -3.69 7.93
CA THR A 139 12.07 -4.13 9.31
C THR A 139 12.65 -5.53 9.56
N LEU A 140 12.47 -6.45 8.61
CA LEU A 140 12.99 -7.82 8.70
C LEU A 140 14.53 -7.83 8.74
N ILE A 141 15.18 -7.06 7.87
CA ILE A 141 16.65 -6.94 7.83
C ILE A 141 17.16 -6.37 9.15
N MET A 142 16.61 -5.25 9.62
CA MET A 142 17.04 -4.61 10.86
C MET A 142 16.82 -5.51 12.08
N SER A 143 15.72 -6.26 12.13
CA SER A 143 15.43 -7.21 13.21
C SER A 143 16.43 -8.37 13.28
N ASN A 144 17.10 -8.68 12.17
CA ASN A 144 18.10 -9.74 12.07
C ASN A 144 19.54 -9.21 11.89
N MET A 145 19.76 -7.90 12.05
CA MET A 145 21.04 -7.27 11.73
C MET A 145 22.19 -7.81 12.58
N SER A 146 21.94 -8.11 13.86
CA SER A 146 22.94 -8.69 14.75
C SER A 146 23.43 -10.06 14.26
N VAL A 147 22.54 -10.88 13.70
CA VAL A 147 22.91 -12.16 13.09
C VAL A 147 23.74 -11.92 11.84
N LEU A 148 23.32 -11.00 10.96
CA LEU A 148 24.06 -10.65 9.75
C LEU A 148 25.46 -10.13 10.06
N GLU A 149 25.62 -9.29 11.09
CA GLU A 149 26.91 -8.77 11.55
C GLU A 149 27.79 -9.89 12.14
N SER A 150 27.22 -10.82 12.90
CA SER A 150 27.96 -11.97 13.45
C SER A 150 28.53 -12.91 12.37
N LEU A 151 27.88 -12.98 11.20
CA LEU A 151 28.36 -13.75 10.04
C LEU A 151 29.53 -13.09 9.32
N LEU A 152 29.72 -11.78 9.50
CA LEU A 152 30.85 -11.04 8.92
C LEU A 152 32.10 -11.20 9.78
N ASP A 153 31.96 -11.18 11.11
CA ASP A 153 33.07 -11.23 12.06
C ASP A 153 33.54 -12.67 12.34
N PRO A 154 34.80 -13.02 11.99
CA PRO A 154 35.39 -14.34 12.22
C PRO A 154 35.42 -14.81 13.67
N LEU A 155 35.43 -13.90 14.65
CA LEU A 155 35.58 -14.24 16.08
C LEU A 155 34.23 -14.55 16.74
N THR A 156 33.19 -13.77 16.42
CA THR A 156 31.82 -14.00 16.91
C THR A 156 31.13 -15.19 16.27
N TYR A 157 31.51 -15.56 15.04
CA TYR A 157 30.92 -16.69 14.31
C TYR A 157 30.98 -18.00 15.09
N HIS A 158 32.09 -18.23 15.81
CA HIS A 158 32.31 -19.45 16.59
C HIS A 158 31.74 -19.36 18.02
N GLN A 159 31.44 -18.15 18.51
CA GLN A 159 31.15 -17.90 19.92
C GLN A 159 29.67 -17.59 20.19
N HIS A 160 28.92 -17.13 19.18
CA HIS A 160 27.52 -16.77 19.30
C HIS A 160 26.64 -17.64 18.39
N LEU A 161 26.35 -18.87 18.81
CA LEU A 161 25.04 -19.45 18.51
C LEU A 161 24.03 -18.87 19.51
N PRO A 162 23.02 -18.09 19.07
CA PRO A 162 21.95 -17.69 19.97
C PRO A 162 21.16 -18.95 20.37
N GLN A 163 21.22 -19.31 21.66
CA GLN A 163 20.43 -20.40 22.26
C GLN A 163 18.96 -20.00 22.49
N THR A 164 18.46 -18.94 21.86
CA THR A 164 17.07 -18.50 22.02
C THR A 164 16.16 -19.34 21.12
N GLN A 165 15.18 -20.02 21.74
CA GLN A 165 14.21 -20.92 21.09
C GLN A 165 13.46 -20.32 19.89
N HIS A 166 13.45 -18.99 19.73
CA HIS A 166 12.81 -18.28 18.62
C HIS A 166 13.64 -18.17 17.32
N GLN A 167 14.93 -18.54 17.32
CA GLN A 167 15.81 -18.45 16.14
C GLN A 167 16.22 -19.80 15.53
N GLN A 168 15.66 -20.92 16.02
CA GLN A 168 16.04 -22.28 15.61
C GLN A 168 15.82 -22.64 14.13
N HIS A 169 15.22 -21.76 13.32
CA HIS A 169 14.94 -22.00 11.90
C HIS A 169 15.64 -21.03 10.94
N ASN A 170 16.68 -20.28 11.36
CA ASN A 170 17.41 -19.42 10.44
C ASN A 170 18.42 -20.24 9.60
N PRO A 171 18.20 -20.43 8.28
CA PRO A 171 19.06 -21.28 7.45
C PRO A 171 20.41 -20.62 7.10
N LEU A 172 20.60 -19.33 7.44
CA LEU A 172 21.79 -18.58 7.05
C LEU A 172 23.06 -19.06 7.77
N VAL A 173 22.97 -19.54 9.01
CA VAL A 173 24.13 -20.02 9.77
C VAL A 173 24.65 -21.36 9.23
N PRO A 174 23.79 -22.39 8.99
CA PRO A 174 24.21 -23.60 8.29
C PRO A 174 24.79 -23.32 6.91
N LEU A 175 24.14 -22.44 6.11
CA LEU A 175 24.59 -22.08 4.77
C LEU A 175 25.97 -21.41 4.81
N ALA A 176 26.19 -20.45 5.72
CA ALA A 176 27.49 -19.80 5.87
C ALA A 176 28.59 -20.81 6.23
N THR A 177 28.29 -21.77 7.11
CA THR A 177 29.24 -22.82 7.51
C THR A 177 29.60 -23.72 6.33
N ASP A 178 28.60 -24.11 5.56
CA ASP A 178 28.75 -24.98 4.39
C ASP A 178 29.60 -24.29 3.31
N LEU A 179 29.26 -23.05 2.98
CA LEU A 179 30.01 -22.23 2.03
C LEU A 179 31.47 -22.04 2.48
N GLN A 180 31.71 -21.77 3.76
CA GLN A 180 33.06 -21.59 4.28
C GLN A 180 33.92 -22.86 4.14
N LYS A 181 33.31 -24.04 4.30
CA LYS A 181 34.01 -25.33 4.19
C LYS A 181 34.24 -25.78 2.75
N HIS A 182 33.24 -25.59 1.89
CA HIS A 182 33.23 -26.19 0.56
C HIS A 182 33.64 -25.22 -0.56
N SER A 183 33.48 -23.91 -0.37
CA SER A 183 33.79 -22.91 -1.40
C SER A 183 34.17 -21.54 -0.80
N PRO A 184 35.47 -21.30 -0.52
CA PRO A 184 35.94 -20.03 0.04
C PRO A 184 35.60 -18.81 -0.83
N GLN A 185 35.55 -18.98 -2.16
CA GLN A 185 35.15 -17.92 -3.09
C GLN A 185 33.66 -17.58 -2.94
N ALA A 186 32.77 -18.59 -2.89
CA ALA A 186 31.34 -18.36 -2.69
C ALA A 186 31.06 -17.77 -1.30
N PHE A 187 31.84 -18.14 -0.28
CA PHE A 187 31.77 -17.53 1.04
C PHE A 187 32.17 -16.05 1.04
N ALA A 188 33.19 -15.67 0.25
CA ALA A 188 33.56 -14.26 0.08
C ALA A 188 32.45 -13.45 -0.60
N GLU A 189 31.79 -14.00 -1.62
CA GLU A 189 30.64 -13.37 -2.27
C GLU A 189 29.43 -13.25 -1.34
N PHE A 190 29.18 -14.27 -0.53
CA PHE A 190 28.16 -14.26 0.52
C PHE A 190 28.39 -13.12 1.52
N LYS A 191 29.62 -12.98 2.04
CA LYS A 191 29.98 -11.88 2.94
C LYS A 191 29.77 -10.51 2.28
N ARG A 192 30.25 -10.35 1.05
CA ARG A 192 30.07 -9.10 0.28
C ARG A 192 28.60 -8.75 0.08
N THR A 193 27.73 -9.75 -0.05
CA THR A 193 26.29 -9.55 -0.20
C THR A 193 25.67 -9.07 1.12
N ILE A 194 26.06 -9.65 2.25
CA ILE A 194 25.64 -9.20 3.58
C ILE A 194 26.10 -7.75 3.82
N GLU A 195 27.33 -7.40 3.48
CA GLU A 195 27.86 -6.04 3.62
C GLU A 195 27.04 -5.01 2.83
N LYS A 196 26.73 -5.31 1.57
CA LYS A 196 25.88 -4.45 0.73
C LYS A 196 24.48 -4.30 1.31
N LEU A 197 23.90 -5.39 1.81
CA LEU A 197 22.57 -5.38 2.42
C LEU A 197 22.57 -4.48 3.66
N ARG A 198 23.58 -4.63 4.52
CA ARG A 198 23.78 -3.81 5.72
C ARG A 198 23.91 -2.33 5.38
N GLU A 199 24.76 -1.99 4.41
CA GLU A 199 24.96 -0.60 3.97
C GLU A 199 23.65 0.03 3.51
N LYS A 200 22.88 -0.66 2.66
CA LYS A 200 21.59 -0.16 2.17
C LYS A 200 20.55 -0.02 3.27
N ALA A 201 20.46 -1.00 4.19
CA ALA A 201 19.51 -0.94 5.30
C ALA A 201 19.79 0.23 6.25
N TYR A 202 21.06 0.48 6.61
CA TYR A 202 21.44 1.62 7.43
C TYR A 202 21.28 2.96 6.70
N ALA A 203 21.54 3.01 5.39
CA ALA A 203 21.28 4.22 4.61
C ALA A 203 19.79 4.60 4.66
N ILE A 204 18.89 3.63 4.45
CA ILE A 204 17.44 3.83 4.56
C ILE A 204 17.04 4.27 5.97
N ASP A 205 17.60 3.65 7.01
CA ASP A 205 17.30 4.00 8.40
C ASP A 205 17.73 5.43 8.74
N ARG A 206 18.93 5.84 8.28
CA ARG A 206 19.44 7.20 8.42
C ARG A 206 18.54 8.21 7.72
N ASP A 207 18.21 7.96 6.46
CA ASP A 207 17.36 8.86 5.67
C ASP A 207 15.98 9.03 6.32
N HIS A 208 15.39 7.95 6.86
CA HIS A 208 14.14 8.01 7.62
C HIS A 208 14.27 8.82 8.91
N ARG A 209 15.37 8.66 9.63
CA ARG A 209 15.65 9.41 10.85
C ARG A 209 15.80 10.90 10.55
N ASP A 210 16.53 11.24 9.51
CA ASP A 210 16.76 12.63 9.07
C ASP A 210 15.46 13.27 8.61
N TYR A 211 14.64 12.55 7.84
CA TYR A 211 13.30 13.00 7.45
C TYR A 211 12.41 13.28 8.67
N LYS A 212 12.33 12.35 9.63
CA LYS A 212 11.56 12.54 10.87
C LYS A 212 12.03 13.75 11.68
N GLN A 213 13.35 13.93 11.80
CA GLN A 213 13.91 15.09 12.49
C GLN A 213 13.59 16.39 11.75
N GLY A 214 13.66 16.39 10.41
CA GLY A 214 13.30 17.53 9.57
C GLY A 214 11.84 17.95 9.74
N ILE A 215 10.91 16.99 9.70
CA ILE A 215 9.48 17.26 9.94
C ILE A 215 9.25 17.79 11.36
N THR A 216 9.89 17.20 12.37
CA THR A 216 9.77 17.67 13.77
C THR A 216 10.23 19.12 13.91
N ARG A 217 11.34 19.50 13.26
CA ARG A 217 11.83 20.88 13.25
C ARG A 217 10.85 21.83 12.57
N GLN A 218 10.25 21.44 11.44
CA GLN A 218 9.24 22.25 10.75
C GLN A 218 7.95 22.45 11.54
N LEU A 219 7.51 21.44 12.29
CA LEU A 219 6.34 21.53 13.18
C LEU A 219 6.62 22.47 14.37
N ASN A 220 7.84 22.43 14.93
CA ASN A 220 8.22 23.29 16.05
C ASN A 220 8.36 24.76 15.63
N THR A 221 8.86 25.04 14.42
CA THR A 221 8.96 26.41 13.91
C THR A 221 7.59 27.01 13.59
N THR A 222 6.62 26.20 13.16
CA THR A 222 5.24 26.66 12.94
C THR A 222 4.46 26.88 14.24
N SER A 223 4.78 26.16 15.33
CA SER A 223 4.19 26.44 16.65
C SER A 223 4.73 27.72 17.31
N SER A 224 5.95 28.15 16.96
CA SER A 224 6.58 29.34 17.55
C SER A 224 6.20 30.66 16.86
N SER A 225 5.47 30.61 15.74
CA SER A 225 5.12 31.80 14.93
C SER A 225 3.67 32.26 15.07
N GLN A 226 2.91 31.78 16.06
CA GLN A 226 1.62 32.39 16.41
C GLN A 226 1.83 33.62 17.31
N PRO A 227 1.51 34.85 16.86
CA PRO A 227 1.51 36.01 17.73
C PRO A 227 0.38 35.86 18.76
N ALA A 228 0.67 36.20 20.02
CA ALA A 228 -0.31 36.18 21.10
C ALA A 228 -1.54 37.05 20.73
N PRO A 229 -2.78 36.59 21.02
CA PRO A 229 -3.96 37.40 20.76
C PRO A 229 -3.94 38.67 21.63
N PRO A 230 -4.44 39.81 21.10
CA PRO A 230 -4.47 41.05 21.86
C PRO A 230 -5.42 40.89 23.05
N ILE A 231 -4.89 41.21 24.23
CA ILE A 231 -5.67 41.32 25.46
C ILE A 231 -6.50 42.61 25.34
N TYR A 232 -7.82 42.46 25.29
CA TYR A 232 -8.79 43.55 25.40
C TYR A 232 -9.04 43.89 26.87
#